data_AF-A0A1V5APG9-F1
#
_entry.id   AF-A0A1V5APG9-F1
#
_cell.length_a   1.000
_cell.length_b   1.000
_cell.length_c   1.000
_cell.angle_alpha   90.00
_cell.angle_beta   90.00
_cell.angle_gamma   90.00
#
_symmetry.space_group_name_H-M   'P 1'
#
loop_
_entity.id
_entity.type
_entity.pdbx_description
1 polymer ?
#
loop_
_entity_poly.entity_id
_entity_poly.type
_entity_poly.pdbx_seq_one_letter_code
_entity_poly.pdbx_strand_id
1 'polypeptide(L)'
;MALDPDVIILSTYSGYHPPREMYEAERFGKVQDLRVLKEGKVYSLSATPCKSERLEFPINLMIEAKAIYPERFEDIDLEVWIRDYFMGLYGVDEENAEELMDSLLLRYLEII
;
A
#
# COMPACT_ATOMS: atom_id res chain seq x y z
N MET A 1 -11.38 0.16 24.59
CA MET A 1 -11.23 -0.80 23.48
C MET A 1 -9.86 -1.47 23.62
N ALA A 2 -9.78 -2.78 23.44
CA ALA A 2 -8.57 -3.56 23.74
C ALA A 2 -7.57 -3.67 22.56
N LEU A 3 -7.76 -2.92 21.48
CA LEU A 3 -6.87 -2.90 20.33
C LEU A 3 -6.42 -1.45 20.07
N ASP A 4 -5.12 -1.21 20.09
CA ASP A 4 -4.48 0.06 19.77
C ASP A 4 -3.23 -0.24 18.93
N PRO A 5 -3.39 -0.47 17.61
CA PRO A 5 -2.30 -0.91 16.75
C PRO A 5 -1.31 0.23 16.51
N ASP A 6 -0.04 -0.12 16.25
CA ASP A 6 0.98 0.87 15.88
C ASP A 6 0.86 1.29 14.40
N VAL A 7 0.37 0.40 13.54
CA VAL A 7 0.16 0.61 12.09
C VAL A 7 -1.12 -0.11 11.65
N ILE A 8 -1.88 0.49 10.73
CA ILE A 8 -3.00 -0.18 10.02
C ILE A 8 -2.61 -0.31 8.55
N ILE A 9 -2.77 -1.50 8.00
CA ILE A 9 -2.61 -1.78 6.57
C ILE A 9 -3.94 -2.27 6.01
N LEU A 10 -4.49 -1.53 5.06
CA LEU A 10 -5.75 -1.85 4.40
C LEU A 10 -5.52 -2.91 3.32
N SER A 11 -6.21 -4.04 3.48
CA SER A 11 -6.35 -5.01 2.40
C SER A 11 -7.31 -4.46 1.35
N THR A 12 -6.83 -4.35 0.11
CA THR A 12 -7.55 -3.72 -1.01
C THR A 12 -8.22 -4.76 -1.89
N TYR A 13 -9.00 -5.66 -1.27
CA TYR A 13 -9.76 -6.75 -1.91
C TYR A 13 -10.42 -6.32 -3.23
N SER A 14 -9.70 -6.51 -4.35
CA SER A 14 -10.02 -6.00 -5.69
C SER A 14 -10.82 -4.68 -5.69
N GLY A 15 -10.38 -3.72 -4.87
CA GLY A 15 -11.22 -2.60 -4.48
C GLY A 15 -10.43 -1.36 -4.11
N TYR A 16 -11.14 -0.24 -4.11
CA TYR A 16 -10.59 1.07 -3.83
C TYR A 16 -10.71 1.39 -2.34
N HIS A 17 -9.61 1.22 -1.60
CA HIS A 17 -9.54 1.52 -0.16
C HIS A 17 -8.26 2.31 0.16
N PRO A 18 -8.19 3.60 -0.23
CA PRO A 18 -7.05 4.43 0.13
C PRO A 18 -7.05 4.71 1.65
N PRO A 19 -5.88 4.94 2.26
CA PRO A 19 -5.75 5.28 3.68
C PRO A 19 -6.66 6.42 4.12
N ARG A 20 -6.87 7.42 3.25
CA ARG A 20 -7.76 8.56 3.53
C ARG A 20 -9.15 8.18 4.00
N GLU A 21 -9.71 7.05 3.56
CA GLU A 21 -11.04 6.61 3.99
C GLU A 21 -11.14 6.44 5.51
N MET A 22 -10.07 5.99 6.17
CA MET A 22 -10.04 5.77 7.61
C MET A 22 -10.11 7.08 8.42
N TYR A 23 -9.67 8.20 7.84
CA TYR A 23 -9.70 9.51 8.50
C TYR A 23 -10.98 10.30 8.17
N GLU A 24 -11.53 10.13 6.96
CA GLU A 24 -12.59 11.00 6.44
C GLU A 24 -13.98 10.37 6.45
N ALA A 25 -14.10 9.05 6.26
CA ALA A 25 -15.39 8.43 6.05
C ALA A 25 -16.16 8.23 7.37
N GLU A 26 -17.43 8.63 7.39
CA GLU A 26 -18.31 8.56 8.58
C GLU A 26 -18.35 7.17 9.24
N ARG A 27 -18.26 6.11 8.44
CA ARG A 27 -18.24 4.71 8.91
C ARG A 27 -17.10 4.40 9.90
N PHE A 28 -16.01 5.18 9.88
CA PHE A 28 -14.88 5.03 10.81
C PHE A 28 -14.94 5.99 12.01
N GLY A 29 -16.05 6.71 12.22
CA GLY A 29 -16.21 7.66 13.33
C GLY A 29 -15.95 7.05 14.72
N LYS A 30 -16.25 5.76 14.91
CA LYS A 30 -16.07 5.06 16.20
C LYS A 30 -14.61 4.72 16.53
N VAL A 31 -13.70 4.81 15.57
CA VAL A 31 -12.29 4.44 15.74
C VAL A 31 -11.35 5.65 15.73
N GLN A 32 -11.86 6.87 15.55
CA GLN A 32 -11.07 8.11 15.43
C GLN A 32 -10.18 8.41 16.65
N ASP A 33 -10.45 7.79 17.80
CA ASP A 33 -9.65 7.98 19.01
C ASP A 33 -8.33 7.19 19.03
N LEU A 34 -8.15 6.21 18.12
CA LEU A 34 -6.93 5.39 18.03
C LEU A 34 -5.68 6.23 17.76
N ARG A 35 -4.54 5.88 18.39
CA ARG A 35 -3.28 6.61 18.19
C ARG A 35 -2.82 6.59 16.74
N VAL A 36 -2.93 5.43 16.09
CA VAL A 36 -2.56 5.22 14.68
C VAL A 36 -3.19 6.22 13.72
N LEU A 37 -4.44 6.65 13.98
CA LEU A 37 -5.14 7.62 13.13
C LEU A 37 -4.67 9.05 13.39
N LYS A 38 -4.29 9.36 14.63
CA LYS A 38 -3.73 10.67 14.99
C LYS A 38 -2.29 10.83 14.49
N GLU A 39 -1.55 9.72 14.41
CA GLU A 39 -0.16 9.67 13.93
C GLU A 39 -0.04 9.49 12.41
N GLY A 40 -1.15 9.31 11.69
CA GLY A 40 -1.13 9.16 10.23
C GLY A 40 -0.56 7.83 9.74
N LYS A 41 -0.60 6.76 10.56
CA LYS A 41 0.05 5.46 10.29
C LYS A 41 -0.92 4.44 9.68
N VAL A 42 -1.67 4.87 8.66
CA VAL A 42 -2.54 4.02 7.85
C VAL A 42 -1.96 3.94 6.45
N TYR A 43 -1.85 2.72 5.94
CA TYR A 43 -1.31 2.40 4.61
C TYR A 43 -2.26 1.44 3.89
N SER A 44 -2.02 1.22 2.60
CA SER A 44 -2.80 0.28 1.78
C SER A 44 -1.89 -0.67 1.02
N LEU A 45 -2.35 -1.90 0.79
CA LEU A 45 -1.71 -2.83 -0.14
C LEU A 45 -2.12 -2.53 -1.58
N SER A 46 -1.33 -2.97 -2.55
CA SER A 46 -1.70 -2.88 -3.97
C SER A 46 -2.99 -3.66 -4.27
N ALA A 47 -3.75 -3.24 -5.29
CA ALA A 47 -5.02 -3.84 -5.67
C ALA A 47 -4.86 -5.27 -6.20
N THR A 48 -4.71 -6.23 -5.29
CA THR A 48 -4.39 -7.62 -5.59
C THR A 48 -5.55 -8.55 -5.23
N PRO A 49 -5.90 -9.53 -6.09
CA PRO A 49 -6.96 -10.49 -5.76
C PRO A 49 -6.63 -11.33 -4.52
N CYS A 50 -7.66 -11.72 -3.77
CA CYS A 50 -7.52 -12.56 -2.59
C CYS A 50 -6.92 -13.94 -2.93
N LYS A 51 -5.96 -14.43 -2.13
CA LYS A 51 -5.40 -15.80 -2.17
C LYS A 51 -4.64 -16.18 -3.43
N SER A 52 -4.04 -15.22 -4.13
CA SER A 52 -3.08 -15.54 -5.17
C SER A 52 -1.75 -14.88 -4.84
N GLU A 53 -0.78 -15.69 -4.41
CA GLU A 53 0.64 -15.34 -4.46
C GLU A 53 1.01 -15.19 -5.93
N ARG A 54 0.74 -14.00 -6.48
CA ARG A 54 1.09 -13.66 -7.85
C ARG A 54 2.49 -13.06 -7.87
N LEU A 55 2.95 -12.75 -9.08
CA LEU A 55 4.21 -12.07 -9.27
C LEU A 55 4.21 -10.68 -8.60
N GLU A 56 3.06 -10.11 -8.27
CA GLU A 56 2.97 -8.85 -7.54
C GLU A 56 3.16 -9.01 -6.01
N PHE A 57 3.27 -10.23 -5.48
CA PHE A 57 3.40 -10.45 -4.03
C PHE A 57 4.61 -9.73 -3.39
N PRO A 58 5.80 -9.68 -4.01
CA PRO A 58 6.93 -8.89 -3.48
C PRO A 58 6.65 -7.40 -3.34
N ILE A 59 5.74 -6.83 -4.16
CA ILE A 59 5.32 -5.42 -4.04
C ILE A 59 4.60 -5.22 -2.71
N ASN A 60 3.64 -6.08 -2.38
CA ASN A 60 2.93 -6.02 -1.11
C ASN A 60 3.88 -6.18 0.08
N LEU A 61 4.84 -7.11 0.01
CA LEU A 61 5.85 -7.26 1.06
C LEU A 61 6.72 -6.02 1.24
N MET A 62 7.11 -5.35 0.14
CA MET A 62 7.90 -4.13 0.22
C MET A 62 7.11 -2.97 0.84
N ILE A 63 5.83 -2.83 0.49
CA ILE A 63 4.92 -1.85 1.09
C ILE A 63 4.78 -2.11 2.60
N GLU A 64 4.51 -3.35 3.01
CA GLU A 64 4.41 -3.74 4.42
C GLU A 64 5.73 -3.46 5.16
N ALA A 65 6.86 -3.82 4.55
CA ALA A 65 8.16 -3.65 5.17
C ALA A 65 8.50 -2.17 5.41
N LYS A 66 8.22 -1.28 4.45
CA LYS A 66 8.45 0.17 4.60
C LYS A 66 7.45 0.80 5.57
N ALA A 67 6.20 0.34 5.61
CA ALA A 67 5.20 0.82 6.57
C ALA A 67 5.54 0.44 8.02
N ILE A 68 6.04 -0.79 8.24
CA ILE A 68 6.32 -1.32 9.59
C ILE A 68 7.72 -0.93 10.08
N TYR A 69 8.70 -0.86 9.18
CA TYR A 69 10.10 -0.60 9.51
C TYR A 69 10.69 0.55 8.66
N PRO A 70 10.11 1.75 8.67
CA PRO A 70 10.50 2.83 7.76
C PRO A 70 11.99 3.18 7.83
N GLU A 71 12.56 3.19 9.03
CA GLU A 71 14.00 3.45 9.29
C GLU A 71 14.93 2.45 8.59
N ARG A 72 14.47 1.20 8.35
CA ARG A 72 15.27 0.15 7.70
C ARG A 72 15.17 0.17 6.17
N PHE A 73 14.19 0.89 5.64
CA PHE A 73 13.88 0.99 4.22
C PHE A 73 13.85 2.48 3.81
N GLU A 74 14.61 3.33 4.50
CA GLU A 74 14.66 4.78 4.24
C GLU A 74 15.26 5.10 2.87
N ASP A 75 16.14 4.23 2.39
CA ASP A 75 16.83 4.28 1.10
C ASP A 75 15.97 3.83 -0.09
N ILE A 76 14.81 3.21 0.18
CA ILE A 76 13.91 2.69 -0.85
C ILE A 76 12.88 3.74 -1.25
N ASP A 77 12.93 4.20 -2.49
CA ASP A 77 11.80 4.88 -3.13
C ASP A 77 10.83 3.82 -3.68
N LEU A 78 9.59 3.79 -3.18
CA LEU A 78 8.61 2.77 -3.61
C LEU A 78 8.22 2.92 -5.07
N GLU A 79 8.11 4.13 -5.59
CA GLU A 79 7.74 4.36 -7.00
C GLU A 79 8.81 3.78 -7.92
N VAL A 80 10.08 4.14 -7.65
CA VAL A 80 11.23 3.64 -8.42
C VAL A 80 11.38 2.13 -8.27
N TRP A 81 11.30 1.61 -7.04
CA TRP A 81 11.49 0.19 -6.78
C TRP A 81 10.44 -0.69 -7.48
N ILE A 82 9.16 -0.28 -7.43
CA ILE A 82 8.07 -1.05 -8.06
C ILE A 82 8.18 -1.00 -9.59
N ARG A 83 8.54 0.16 -10.14
CA ARG A 83 8.75 0.30 -11.59
C ARG A 83 9.89 -0.56 -12.09
N ASP A 84 11.04 -0.52 -11.41
CA ASP A 84 12.20 -1.36 -11.71
C ASP A 84 11.86 -2.85 -11.58
N TYR A 85 11.04 -3.20 -10.57
CA TYR A 85 10.52 -4.55 -10.40
C TYR A 85 9.72 -5.01 -11.62
N PHE A 86 8.79 -4.20 -12.13
CA PHE A 86 8.01 -4.54 -13.32
C PHE A 86 8.85 -4.66 -14.59
N MET A 87 9.75 -3.70 -14.82
CA MET A 87 10.66 -3.74 -15.97
C MET A 87 11.52 -5.00 -15.95
N GLY A 88 12.08 -5.37 -14.79
CA GLY A 88 12.87 -6.59 -14.62
C GLY A 88 12.06 -7.88 -14.72
N LEU A 89 10.84 -7.90 -14.18
CA LEU A 89 9.97 -9.08 -14.15
C LEU A 89 9.37 -9.40 -15.53
N TYR A 90 8.87 -8.39 -16.23
CA TYR A 90 8.13 -8.56 -17.48
C TYR A 90 8.95 -8.20 -18.73
N GLY A 91 10.14 -7.63 -18.57
CA GLY A 91 10.98 -7.20 -19.69
C GLY A 91 10.38 -6.02 -20.48
N VAL A 92 9.55 -5.22 -19.82
CA VAL A 92 8.85 -4.08 -20.40
C VAL A 92 9.66 -2.79 -20.27
N ASP A 93 9.33 -1.79 -21.09
CA ASP A 93 9.88 -0.44 -20.97
C ASP A 93 9.19 0.36 -19.85
N GLU A 94 9.67 1.59 -19.64
CA GLU A 94 9.16 2.49 -18.60
C GLU A 94 7.68 2.82 -18.82
N GLU A 95 7.25 3.07 -20.06
CA GLU A 95 5.85 3.39 -20.39
C GLU A 95 4.90 2.24 -19.98
N ASN A 96 5.21 1.01 -20.36
CA ASN A 96 4.41 -0.15 -19.98
C ASN A 96 4.51 -0.47 -18.48
N ALA A 97 5.63 -0.16 -17.82
CA ALA A 97 5.76 -0.30 -16.37
C ALA A 97 4.83 0.69 -15.62
N GLU A 98 4.73 1.93 -16.10
CA GLU A 98 3.79 2.93 -15.58
C GLU A 98 2.32 2.47 -15.75
N GLU A 99 1.97 1.88 -16.91
CA GLU A 99 0.64 1.30 -17.12
C GLU A 99 0.32 0.16 -16.11
N LEU A 100 1.32 -0.66 -15.76
CA LEU A 100 1.16 -1.70 -14.72
C LEU A 100 0.97 -1.10 -13.33
N MET A 101 1.68 -0.01 -13.01
CA MET A 101 1.53 0.72 -11.74
C MET A 101 0.13 1.29 -11.59
N ASP A 102 -0.42 1.88 -12.65
CA ASP A 102 -1.80 2.38 -12.67
C ASP A 102 -2.82 1.23 -12.60
N SER A 103 -2.55 0.10 -13.28
CA SER A 103 -3.41 -1.10 -13.24
C SER A 103 -3.53 -1.71 -11.84
N LEU A 104 -2.49 -1.57 -11.00
CA LEU A 104 -2.51 -1.98 -9.59
C LEU A 104 -3.00 -0.89 -8.63
N LEU A 105 -3.47 0.23 -9.17
CA LEU A 105 -4.01 1.38 -8.44
C LEU A 105 -3.02 2.01 -7.45
N LEU A 106 -1.70 1.88 -7.65
CA LEU A 106 -0.70 2.26 -6.65
C LEU A 106 -0.82 3.73 -6.22
N ARG A 107 -0.93 4.64 -7.18
CA ARG A 107 -1.14 6.08 -6.94
C ARG A 107 -2.50 6.37 -6.31
N TYR A 108 -3.55 5.71 -6.81
CA TYR A 108 -4.92 5.94 -6.32
C TYR A 108 -5.10 5.47 -4.87
N LEU A 109 -4.36 4.44 -4.47
CA LEU A 109 -4.29 3.90 -3.11
C LEU A 109 -3.27 4.61 -2.22
N GLU A 110 -2.65 5.70 -2.71
CA GLU A 110 -1.70 6.54 -1.95
C GLU A 110 -0.48 5.73 -1.45
N ILE A 111 -0.03 4.75 -2.25
CA ILE A 111 1.13 3.90 -1.94
C ILE A 111 2.44 4.57 -2.40
N ILE A 112 2.37 5.24 -3.54
CA ILE A 112 3.46 5.98 -4.19
C ILE A 112 3.04 7.41 -4.44
#